data_AF-A0A835RVV5-F1
#
_entry.id   AF-A0A835RVV5-F1
#
_cell.length_a   1.000
_cell.length_b   1.000
_cell.length_c   1.000
_cell.angle_alpha   90.00
_cell.angle_beta   90.00
_cell.angle_gamma   90.00
#
_symmetry.space_group_name_H-M   'P 1'
#
loop_
_entity.id
_entity.type
_entity.pdbx_description
1 polymer ?
#
loop_
_entity_poly.entity_id
_entity_poly.type
_entity_poly.pdbx_seq_one_letter_code
_entity_poly.pdbx_strand_id
1 'polypeptide(L)'
;MTQQIEKVVQQKGNHQRQKLMRFVMNIIKESLLLRGRSILLLERDTLRREQNKRSDAAALLKEKDEIITQVMAEGEELSKKQAAQESTIRKLRAQIREMEEEKQRINSKLQVEETKSESIKKDKAATEKLLQETIEKYQAELLSQKEFYSNELKIAKEAEALAEARVNNEARIELEARLKEADERESMLVQALEELRQALTRTEQQAVAKEEMLRRDIDEIQKRYQASELRYNELVTQVPDSTRPLLRQIEAMQETAARREEAWRGVERALNSRIQEAEARAATAEERERTMSEQLSQSLSRITVLETQITCLRTEHTQLNRSLEKERQRAAENRQEYLIAKEEAATLEVRANQLEDELKELKNKHKLEIEEEIAHRQLVEKELERERTTRIDLEKASSRQAAMAANQNFSHTNHSYADNGNFPAKKFSSARNLSSMDESSFLQASLDQSDNLYSDRRPSGEVMMSHYYLKSMTPGAFEAALRQKDGELASYISRLASTESIRDSLAEELVKLTRESEKFQTEAALLPGIRAELDALRRRHNAALELMGERDEELEELRADIVDLKEMYREQVDLLVNRIQKFSPQAGVDIP
;
A
#
# COMPACT_ATOMS: atom_id res chain seq x y z
N MET A 1 -27.55 65.39 -216.66
CA MET A 1 -28.61 66.40 -216.43
C MET A 1 -29.68 65.79 -215.54
N THR A 2 -30.30 66.61 -214.67
CA THR A 2 -31.67 66.41 -214.13
C THR A 2 -32.09 65.01 -213.68
N GLN A 3 -31.44 64.50 -212.62
CA GLN A 3 -31.95 63.50 -211.64
C GLN A 3 -30.91 63.37 -210.48
N GLN A 4 -30.33 64.45 -209.94
CA GLN A 4 -30.96 65.43 -209.05
C GLN A 4 -31.75 64.85 -207.85
N ILE A 5 -31.12 65.02 -206.68
CA ILE A 5 -31.67 65.54 -205.42
C ILE A 5 -32.15 64.55 -204.34
N GLU A 6 -32.92 63.49 -204.62
CA GLU A 6 -33.68 62.87 -203.50
C GLU A 6 -32.91 61.96 -202.52
N LYS A 7 -31.87 61.23 -202.93
CA LYS A 7 -31.15 60.30 -202.02
C LYS A 7 -30.03 60.93 -201.19
N VAL A 8 -29.77 62.23 -201.35
CA VAL A 8 -28.71 62.96 -200.60
C VAL A 8 -29.21 63.43 -199.21
N VAL A 9 -30.52 63.40 -198.95
CA VAL A 9 -31.12 64.00 -197.74
C VAL A 9 -31.37 62.99 -196.59
N GLN A 10 -31.77 61.74 -196.86
CA GLN A 10 -32.32 60.87 -195.81
C GLN A 10 -31.31 60.13 -194.91
N GLN A 11 -30.10 59.77 -195.36
CA GLN A 11 -29.18 59.01 -194.51
C GLN A 11 -28.38 59.85 -193.50
N LYS A 12 -28.18 61.16 -193.74
CA LYS A 12 -27.50 62.05 -192.77
C LYS A 12 -28.32 62.28 -191.48
N GLY A 13 -29.64 62.08 -191.51
CA GLY A 13 -30.52 62.24 -190.34
C GLY A 13 -30.37 61.16 -189.26
N ASN A 14 -30.08 59.91 -189.63
CA ASN A 14 -30.00 58.81 -188.67
C ASN A 14 -28.71 58.80 -187.84
N HIS A 15 -27.61 59.36 -188.35
CA HIS A 15 -26.32 59.33 -187.65
C HIS A 15 -26.22 60.28 -186.45
N GLN A 16 -27.07 61.32 -186.36
CA GLN A 16 -27.11 62.22 -185.20
C GLN A 16 -28.07 61.73 -184.10
N ARG A 17 -29.24 61.15 -184.43
CA ARG A 17 -30.19 60.64 -183.41
C ARG A 17 -29.61 59.53 -182.54
N GLN A 18 -28.79 58.62 -183.09
CA GLN A 18 -28.14 57.55 -182.31
C GLN A 18 -27.00 58.01 -181.39
N LYS A 19 -26.44 59.21 -181.57
CA LYS A 19 -25.43 59.76 -180.66
C LYS A 19 -26.06 60.39 -179.42
N LEU A 20 -27.19 61.08 -179.57
CA LEU A 20 -27.85 61.74 -178.44
C LEU A 20 -28.43 60.73 -177.42
N MET A 21 -29.04 59.64 -177.89
CA MET A 21 -29.60 58.59 -177.02
C MET A 21 -28.52 57.86 -176.19
N ARG A 22 -27.30 57.71 -176.71
CA ARG A 22 -26.18 57.09 -175.97
C ARG A 22 -25.64 57.96 -174.84
N PHE A 23 -25.75 59.29 -174.93
CA PHE A 23 -25.25 60.19 -173.89
C PHE A 23 -26.16 60.20 -172.65
N VAL A 24 -27.48 60.28 -172.85
CA VAL A 24 -28.48 60.31 -171.76
C VAL A 24 -28.46 59.00 -170.94
N MET A 25 -28.27 57.85 -171.60
CA MET A 25 -28.29 56.54 -170.93
C MET A 25 -27.10 56.30 -169.98
N ASN A 26 -25.94 56.94 -170.22
CA ASN A 26 -24.78 56.80 -169.33
C ASN A 26 -24.95 57.59 -168.02
N ILE A 27 -25.49 58.81 -168.08
CA ILE A 27 -25.71 59.67 -166.89
C ILE A 27 -26.67 58.99 -165.88
N ILE A 28 -27.71 58.32 -166.39
CA ILE A 28 -28.65 57.57 -165.53
C ILE A 28 -27.95 56.40 -164.81
N LYS A 29 -27.04 55.69 -165.49
CA LYS A 29 -26.33 54.53 -164.95
C LYS A 29 -25.41 54.87 -163.77
N GLU A 30 -24.74 56.01 -163.82
CA GLU A 30 -23.77 56.42 -162.80
C GLU A 30 -24.45 56.82 -161.48
N SER A 31 -25.64 57.46 -161.56
CA SER A 31 -26.42 57.87 -160.38
C SER A 31 -26.93 56.71 -159.51
N LEU A 32 -27.21 55.55 -160.11
CA LEU A 32 -27.70 54.36 -159.39
C LEU A 32 -26.59 53.66 -158.60
N LEU A 33 -25.35 53.68 -159.09
CA LEU A 33 -24.20 53.06 -158.41
C LEU A 33 -23.81 53.77 -157.11
N LEU A 34 -23.95 55.10 -157.06
CA LEU A 34 -23.66 55.90 -155.86
C LEU A 34 -24.67 55.65 -154.72
N ARG A 35 -25.96 55.44 -155.03
CA ARG A 35 -26.96 55.11 -153.98
C ARG A 35 -26.76 53.72 -153.37
N GLY A 36 -26.38 52.72 -154.16
CA GLY A 36 -26.16 51.36 -153.65
C GLY A 36 -25.01 51.26 -152.64
N ARG A 37 -23.96 52.06 -152.79
CA ARG A 37 -22.75 51.98 -151.94
C ARG A 37 -22.94 52.57 -150.54
N SER A 38 -23.84 53.53 -150.36
CA SER A 38 -24.09 54.17 -149.06
C SER A 38 -24.92 53.30 -148.11
N ILE A 39 -25.82 52.46 -148.63
CA ILE A 39 -26.71 51.61 -147.82
C ILE A 39 -25.89 50.49 -147.14
N LEU A 40 -25.02 49.81 -147.90
CA LEU A 40 -24.20 48.70 -147.40
C LEU A 40 -23.18 49.10 -146.31
N LEU A 41 -22.76 50.37 -146.27
CA LEU A 41 -21.89 50.87 -145.19
C LEU A 41 -22.65 51.05 -143.87
N LEU A 42 -23.92 51.48 -143.94
CA LEU A 42 -24.79 51.61 -142.77
C LEU A 42 -25.11 50.25 -142.15
N GLU A 43 -25.42 49.23 -142.96
CA GLU A 43 -25.69 47.86 -142.48
C GLU A 43 -24.45 47.19 -141.85
N ARG A 44 -23.25 47.44 -142.38
CA ARG A 44 -22.02 46.90 -141.78
C ARG A 44 -21.76 47.47 -140.38
N ASP A 45 -22.03 48.77 -140.20
CA ASP A 45 -21.70 49.48 -138.96
C ASP A 45 -22.81 49.35 -137.89
N THR A 46 -24.02 48.90 -138.25
CA THR A 46 -25.02 48.43 -137.26
C THR A 46 -24.67 47.03 -136.75
N LEU A 47 -24.36 46.08 -137.64
CA LEU A 47 -24.04 44.69 -137.26
C LEU A 47 -22.84 44.58 -136.31
N ARG A 48 -21.79 45.41 -136.49
CA ARG A 48 -20.67 45.47 -135.53
C ARG A 48 -21.09 45.91 -134.11
N ARG A 49 -22.07 46.82 -133.99
CA ARG A 49 -22.57 47.27 -132.67
C ARG A 49 -23.42 46.20 -131.99
N GLU A 50 -24.14 45.38 -132.75
CA GLU A 50 -24.89 44.24 -132.21
C GLU A 50 -23.98 43.09 -131.77
N GLN A 51 -22.92 42.82 -132.54
CA GLN A 51 -21.91 41.82 -132.16
C GLN A 51 -21.21 42.17 -130.85
N ASN A 52 -20.81 43.44 -130.66
CA ASN A 52 -20.19 43.89 -129.41
C ASN A 52 -21.17 43.83 -128.22
N LYS A 53 -22.44 44.23 -128.40
CA LYS A 53 -23.45 44.07 -127.33
C LYS A 53 -23.67 42.60 -126.93
N ARG A 54 -23.54 41.66 -127.88
CA ARG A 54 -23.59 40.22 -127.58
C ARG A 54 -22.32 39.71 -126.89
N SER A 55 -21.13 40.21 -127.22
CA SER A 55 -19.91 39.85 -126.47
C SER A 55 -19.95 40.38 -125.04
N ASP A 56 -20.41 41.61 -124.85
CA ASP A 56 -20.43 42.26 -123.54
C ASP A 56 -21.49 41.61 -122.62
N ALA A 57 -22.65 41.25 -123.17
CA ALA A 57 -23.67 40.48 -122.44
C ALA A 57 -23.20 39.05 -122.11
N ALA A 58 -22.42 38.40 -122.98
CA ALA A 58 -21.86 37.08 -122.73
C ALA A 58 -20.72 37.13 -121.69
N ALA A 59 -19.94 38.21 -121.67
CA ALA A 59 -18.93 38.45 -120.63
C ALA A 59 -19.57 38.66 -119.26
N LEU A 60 -20.60 39.52 -119.17
CA LEU A 60 -21.35 39.76 -117.93
C LEU A 60 -22.08 38.52 -117.40
N LEU A 61 -22.53 37.61 -118.28
CA LEU A 61 -23.09 36.33 -117.84
C LEU A 61 -22.01 35.41 -117.26
N LYS A 62 -20.85 35.28 -117.91
CA LYS A 62 -19.71 34.53 -117.36
C LYS A 62 -19.24 35.10 -116.02
N GLU A 63 -19.12 36.41 -115.91
CA GLU A 63 -18.72 37.09 -114.67
C GLU A 63 -19.75 36.83 -113.54
N LYS A 64 -21.05 36.78 -113.86
CA LYS A 64 -22.08 36.40 -112.88
C LYS A 64 -22.07 34.92 -112.53
N ASP A 65 -21.81 34.03 -113.48
CA ASP A 65 -21.68 32.59 -113.21
C ASP A 65 -20.39 32.28 -112.41
N GLU A 66 -19.32 33.04 -112.64
CA GLU A 66 -18.09 33.03 -111.84
C GLU A 66 -18.34 33.56 -110.42
N ILE A 67 -19.11 34.63 -110.25
CA ILE A 67 -19.54 35.10 -108.91
C ILE A 67 -20.44 34.08 -108.23
N ILE A 68 -21.39 33.45 -108.93
CA ILE A 68 -22.26 32.41 -108.36
C ILE A 68 -21.44 31.20 -107.94
N THR A 69 -20.49 30.74 -108.75
CA THR A 69 -19.63 29.61 -108.39
C THR A 69 -18.66 29.94 -107.25
N GLN A 70 -18.14 31.17 -107.18
CA GLN A 70 -17.38 31.66 -106.02
C GLN A 70 -18.24 31.70 -104.75
N VAL A 71 -19.41 32.32 -104.78
CA VAL A 71 -20.33 32.40 -103.62
C VAL A 71 -20.84 31.03 -103.19
N MET A 72 -21.03 30.09 -104.11
CA MET A 72 -21.37 28.69 -103.79
C MET A 72 -20.19 27.95 -103.16
N ALA A 73 -18.97 28.12 -103.67
CA ALA A 73 -17.77 27.52 -103.08
C ALA A 73 -17.46 28.13 -101.69
N GLU A 74 -17.61 29.45 -101.52
CA GLU A 74 -17.53 30.13 -100.23
C GLU A 74 -18.64 29.68 -99.29
N GLY A 75 -19.86 29.47 -99.79
CA GLY A 75 -20.99 28.93 -99.03
C GLY A 75 -20.76 27.50 -98.56
N GLU A 76 -20.18 26.63 -99.40
CA GLU A 76 -19.77 25.29 -99.01
C GLU A 76 -18.62 25.30 -98.01
N GLU A 77 -17.60 26.14 -98.20
CA GLU A 77 -16.49 26.28 -97.26
C GLU A 77 -16.92 26.89 -95.92
N LEU A 78 -17.83 27.86 -95.92
CA LEU A 78 -18.47 28.39 -94.71
C LEU A 78 -19.35 27.34 -94.04
N SER A 79 -20.12 26.55 -94.79
CA SER A 79 -20.91 25.44 -94.26
C SER A 79 -20.04 24.35 -93.63
N LYS A 80 -18.92 23.97 -94.26
CA LYS A 80 -17.93 23.05 -93.69
C LYS A 80 -17.28 23.63 -92.43
N LYS A 81 -16.92 24.92 -92.43
CA LYS A 81 -16.36 25.62 -91.25
C LYS A 81 -17.38 25.71 -90.11
N GLN A 82 -18.65 26.01 -90.42
CA GLN A 82 -19.73 26.03 -89.43
C GLN A 82 -19.98 24.63 -88.87
N ALA A 83 -20.08 23.60 -89.71
CA ALA A 83 -20.24 22.21 -89.25
C ALA A 83 -19.05 21.75 -88.38
N ALA A 84 -17.82 22.12 -88.75
CA ALA A 84 -16.63 21.88 -87.94
C ALA A 84 -16.72 22.61 -86.59
N GLN A 85 -17.03 23.91 -86.59
CA GLN A 85 -17.20 24.70 -85.37
C GLN A 85 -18.33 24.14 -84.49
N GLU A 86 -19.50 23.83 -85.02
CA GLU A 86 -20.59 23.18 -84.29
C GLU A 86 -20.17 21.83 -83.71
N SER A 87 -19.38 21.02 -84.43
CA SER A 87 -18.84 19.77 -83.90
C SER A 87 -17.87 20.01 -82.73
N THR A 88 -17.03 21.05 -82.80
CA THR A 88 -16.15 21.43 -81.69
C THR A 88 -16.92 22.00 -80.50
N ILE A 89 -17.97 22.79 -80.74
CA ILE A 89 -18.86 23.32 -79.69
C ILE A 89 -19.61 22.17 -79.01
N ARG A 90 -20.07 21.15 -79.75
CA ARG A 90 -20.67 19.95 -79.17
C ARG A 90 -19.67 19.16 -78.31
N LYS A 91 -18.42 18.97 -78.78
CA LYS A 91 -17.35 18.33 -78.00
C LYS A 91 -17.01 19.11 -76.73
N LEU A 92 -16.82 20.43 -76.83
CA LEU A 92 -16.56 21.30 -75.67
C LEU A 92 -17.72 21.29 -74.68
N ARG A 93 -18.98 21.29 -75.14
CA ARG A 93 -20.15 21.16 -74.26
C ARG A 93 -20.25 19.79 -73.59
N ALA A 94 -19.84 18.71 -74.26
CA ALA A 94 -19.75 17.39 -73.64
C ALA A 94 -18.66 17.36 -72.56
N GLN A 95 -17.46 17.87 -72.87
CA GLN A 95 -16.36 17.98 -71.92
C GLN A 95 -16.71 18.87 -70.72
N ILE A 96 -17.41 20.00 -70.91
CA ILE A 96 -17.89 20.84 -69.81
C ILE A 96 -18.85 20.05 -68.89
N ARG A 97 -19.79 19.27 -69.45
CA ARG A 97 -20.70 18.43 -68.65
C ARG A 97 -19.96 17.32 -67.90
N GLU A 98 -19.01 16.64 -68.55
CA GLU A 98 -18.17 15.63 -67.91
C GLU A 98 -17.38 16.24 -66.74
N MET A 99 -16.73 17.39 -66.94
CA MET A 99 -16.03 18.13 -65.89
C MET A 99 -16.97 18.67 -64.78
N GLU A 100 -18.20 19.05 -65.11
CA GLU A 100 -19.23 19.45 -64.13
C GLU A 100 -19.70 18.27 -63.29
N GLU A 101 -19.94 17.10 -63.90
CA GLU A 101 -20.26 15.86 -63.19
C GLU A 101 -19.07 15.39 -62.32
N GLU A 102 -17.84 15.43 -62.82
CA GLU A 102 -16.65 15.11 -62.06
C GLU A 102 -16.46 16.06 -60.88
N LYS A 103 -16.64 17.38 -61.09
CA LYS A 103 -16.65 18.37 -60.00
C LYS A 103 -17.72 18.06 -58.95
N GLN A 104 -18.94 17.68 -59.36
CA GLN A 104 -19.99 17.28 -58.40
C GLN A 104 -19.61 16.00 -57.64
N ARG A 105 -19.03 15.00 -58.31
CA ARG A 105 -18.55 13.75 -57.69
C ARG A 105 -17.36 13.96 -56.75
N ILE A 106 -16.48 14.93 -57.05
CA ILE A 106 -15.37 15.31 -56.16
C ILE A 106 -15.90 16.10 -54.97
N ASN A 107 -16.82 17.05 -55.17
CA ASN A 107 -17.42 17.82 -54.08
C ASN A 107 -18.20 16.93 -53.09
N SER A 108 -18.96 15.93 -53.56
CA SER A 108 -19.68 15.01 -52.67
C SER A 108 -18.72 14.09 -51.90
N LYS A 109 -17.64 13.62 -52.53
CA LYS A 109 -16.56 12.90 -51.83
C LYS A 109 -15.87 13.78 -50.78
N LEU A 110 -15.56 15.03 -51.12
CA LEU A 110 -14.96 15.99 -50.19
C LEU A 110 -15.86 16.20 -48.97
N GLN A 111 -17.15 16.46 -49.17
CA GLN A 111 -18.11 16.62 -48.07
C GLN A 111 -18.23 15.37 -47.17
N VAL A 112 -18.13 14.17 -47.75
CA VAL A 112 -18.10 12.91 -46.98
C VAL A 112 -16.81 12.76 -46.18
N GLU A 113 -15.64 13.14 -46.72
CA GLU A 113 -14.38 13.10 -45.98
C GLU A 113 -14.26 14.23 -44.94
N GLU A 114 -14.85 15.41 -45.20
CA GLU A 114 -14.97 16.50 -44.22
C GLU A 114 -15.82 16.08 -43.02
N THR A 115 -17.01 15.50 -43.26
CA THR A 115 -17.89 15.02 -42.17
C THR A 115 -17.27 13.87 -41.37
N LYS A 116 -16.53 12.95 -42.01
CA LYS A 116 -15.70 11.94 -41.32
C LYS A 116 -14.55 12.56 -40.52
N SER A 117 -13.86 13.56 -41.07
CA SER A 117 -12.80 14.28 -40.37
C SER A 117 -13.34 14.99 -39.13
N GLU A 118 -14.52 15.60 -39.23
CA GLU A 118 -15.21 16.21 -38.09
C GLU A 118 -15.67 15.20 -37.03
N SER A 119 -16.20 14.03 -37.42
CA SER A 119 -16.57 13.00 -36.45
C SER A 119 -15.33 12.46 -35.73
N ILE A 120 -14.27 12.10 -36.47
CA ILE A 120 -13.00 11.65 -35.89
C ILE A 120 -12.39 12.71 -34.96
N LYS A 121 -12.48 14.00 -35.29
CA LYS A 121 -12.03 15.09 -34.40
C LYS A 121 -12.87 15.18 -33.13
N LYS A 122 -14.19 15.00 -33.21
CA LYS A 122 -15.09 14.96 -32.03
C LYS A 122 -14.81 13.75 -31.15
N ASP A 123 -14.64 12.57 -31.73
CA ASP A 123 -14.33 11.32 -31.01
C ASP A 123 -12.93 11.37 -30.36
N LYS A 124 -11.94 11.95 -31.05
CA LYS A 124 -10.62 12.22 -30.50
C LYS A 124 -10.67 13.22 -29.34
N ALA A 125 -11.40 14.33 -29.48
CA ALA A 125 -11.58 15.29 -28.39
C ALA A 125 -12.36 14.70 -27.20
N ALA A 126 -13.29 13.76 -27.43
CA ALA A 126 -13.98 13.05 -26.37
C ALA A 126 -13.07 12.07 -25.62
N THR A 127 -12.24 11.31 -26.34
CA THR A 127 -11.26 10.40 -25.72
C THR A 127 -10.12 11.15 -25.01
N GLU A 128 -9.64 12.27 -25.56
CA GLU A 128 -8.67 13.15 -24.89
C GLU A 128 -9.23 13.72 -23.57
N LYS A 129 -10.51 14.12 -23.53
CA LYS A 129 -11.17 14.56 -22.28
C LYS A 129 -11.30 13.43 -21.27
N LEU A 130 -11.74 12.24 -21.67
CA LEU A 130 -11.84 11.10 -20.75
C LEU A 130 -10.46 10.69 -20.20
N LEU A 131 -9.40 10.78 -21.01
CA LEU A 131 -8.03 10.59 -20.55
C LEU A 131 -7.57 11.68 -19.57
N GLN A 132 -7.92 12.94 -19.79
CA GLN A 132 -7.66 14.01 -18.82
C GLN A 132 -8.42 13.80 -17.52
N GLU A 133 -9.73 13.50 -17.56
CA GLU A 133 -10.53 13.21 -16.36
C GLU A 133 -10.00 12.00 -15.56
N THR A 134 -9.50 10.97 -16.23
CA THR A 134 -8.90 9.81 -15.54
C THR A 134 -7.54 10.14 -14.93
N ILE A 135 -6.70 10.91 -15.62
CA ILE A 135 -5.45 11.43 -15.06
C ILE A 135 -5.71 12.33 -13.84
N GLU A 136 -6.68 13.23 -13.91
CA GLU A 136 -7.07 14.11 -12.79
C GLU A 136 -7.59 13.32 -11.59
N LYS A 137 -8.40 12.27 -11.82
CA LYS A 137 -8.85 11.34 -10.76
C LYS A 137 -7.67 10.62 -10.10
N TYR A 138 -6.75 10.04 -10.90
CA TYR A 138 -5.56 9.39 -10.34
C TYR A 138 -4.63 10.38 -9.62
N GLN A 139 -4.52 11.62 -10.07
CA GLN A 139 -3.77 12.66 -9.35
C GLN A 139 -4.43 13.03 -8.02
N ALA A 140 -5.76 13.17 -7.98
CA ALA A 140 -6.51 13.42 -6.75
C ALA A 140 -6.44 12.24 -5.76
N GLU A 141 -6.51 11.00 -6.24
CA GLU A 141 -6.31 9.78 -5.43
C GLU A 141 -4.88 9.69 -4.90
N LEU A 142 -3.87 10.00 -5.71
CA LEU A 142 -2.47 10.04 -5.27
C LEU A 142 -2.23 11.13 -4.22
N LEU A 143 -2.88 12.29 -4.35
CA LEU A 143 -2.81 13.37 -3.37
C LEU A 143 -3.50 12.98 -2.06
N SER A 144 -4.70 12.41 -2.10
CA SER A 144 -5.41 12.00 -0.89
C SER A 144 -4.70 10.84 -0.16
N GLN A 145 -4.09 9.90 -0.90
CA GLN A 145 -3.22 8.87 -0.32
C GLN A 145 -1.97 9.48 0.34
N LYS A 146 -1.29 10.44 -0.33
CA LYS A 146 -0.14 11.15 0.25
C LYS A 146 -0.53 11.92 1.50
N GLU A 147 -1.67 12.61 1.50
CA GLU A 147 -2.19 13.31 2.67
C GLU A 147 -2.48 12.34 3.81
N PHE A 148 -3.18 11.24 3.53
CA PHE A 148 -3.49 10.17 4.48
C PHE A 148 -2.21 9.63 5.16
N TYR A 149 -1.24 9.12 4.39
CA TYR A 149 0.01 8.61 4.94
C TYR A 149 0.85 9.69 5.62
N SER A 150 0.81 10.94 5.15
CA SER A 150 1.49 12.06 5.84
C SER A 150 0.86 12.36 7.19
N ASN A 151 -0.45 12.16 7.35
CA ASN A 151 -1.17 12.41 8.59
C ASN A 151 -0.99 11.24 9.56
N GLU A 152 -1.05 9.99 9.10
CA GLU A 152 -0.67 8.82 9.91
C GLU A 152 0.77 8.95 10.42
N LEU A 153 1.71 9.36 9.57
CA LEU A 153 3.12 9.55 9.95
C LEU A 153 3.31 10.71 10.95
N LYS A 154 2.52 11.79 10.86
CA LYS A 154 2.51 12.85 11.89
C LYS A 154 1.97 12.32 13.22
N ILE A 155 0.82 11.64 13.20
CA ILE A 155 0.20 11.06 14.41
C ILE A 155 1.14 10.07 15.08
N ALA A 156 1.83 9.21 14.31
CA ALA A 156 2.82 8.28 14.83
C ALA A 156 4.00 9.01 15.51
N LYS A 157 4.55 10.06 14.88
CA LYS A 157 5.63 10.87 15.46
C LYS A 157 5.20 11.66 16.68
N GLU A 158 3.98 12.19 16.70
CA GLU A 158 3.42 12.88 17.87
C GLU A 158 3.20 11.91 19.03
N ALA A 159 2.74 10.68 18.76
CA ALA A 159 2.60 9.63 19.77
C ALA A 159 3.96 9.15 20.30
N GLU A 160 4.96 8.99 19.43
CA GLU A 160 6.35 8.66 19.78
C GLU A 160 6.97 9.75 20.66
N ALA A 161 6.90 11.02 20.26
CA ALA A 161 7.39 12.15 21.05
C ALA A 161 6.70 12.28 22.41
N LEU A 162 5.39 11.97 22.50
CA LEU A 162 4.66 11.94 23.78
C LEU A 162 5.09 10.75 24.66
N ALA A 163 5.42 9.60 24.07
CA ALA A 163 5.94 8.45 24.81
C ALA A 163 7.37 8.71 25.33
N GLU A 164 8.26 9.23 24.49
CA GLU A 164 9.61 9.66 24.90
C GLU A 164 9.55 10.73 25.99
N ALA A 165 8.67 11.72 25.87
CA ALA A 165 8.50 12.75 26.90
C ALA A 165 8.02 12.16 28.24
N ARG A 166 7.14 11.13 28.22
CA ARG A 166 6.71 10.42 29.45
C ARG A 166 7.87 9.68 30.09
N VAL A 167 8.60 8.85 29.33
CA VAL A 167 9.75 8.09 29.83
C VAL A 167 10.83 9.02 30.39
N ASN A 168 11.12 10.14 29.71
CA ASN A 168 12.07 11.14 30.19
C ASN A 168 11.60 11.85 31.47
N ASN A 169 10.30 12.12 31.61
CA ASN A 169 9.75 12.71 32.84
C ASN A 169 9.71 11.71 34.00
N GLU A 170 9.35 10.45 33.75
CA GLU A 170 9.38 9.36 34.73
C GLU A 170 10.81 9.12 35.23
N ALA A 171 11.79 9.03 34.32
CA ALA A 171 13.21 8.91 34.67
C ALA A 171 13.73 10.11 35.47
N ARG A 172 13.28 11.34 35.16
CA ARG A 172 13.60 12.54 35.97
C ARG A 172 13.00 12.46 37.37
N ILE A 173 11.74 12.05 37.50
CA ILE A 173 11.06 11.91 38.80
C ILE A 173 11.75 10.83 39.64
N GLU A 174 12.15 9.69 39.04
CA GLU A 174 12.92 8.66 39.74
C GLU A 174 14.30 9.17 40.20
N LEU A 175 15.01 9.92 39.36
CA LEU A 175 16.30 10.51 39.72
C LEU A 175 16.15 11.55 40.84
N GLU A 176 15.14 12.42 40.78
CA GLU A 176 14.84 13.38 41.85
C GLU A 176 14.44 12.68 43.16
N ALA A 177 13.70 11.58 43.10
CA ALA A 177 13.34 10.80 44.27
C ALA A 177 14.58 10.16 44.91
N ARG A 178 15.44 9.52 44.10
CA ARG A 178 16.70 8.91 44.59
C ARG A 178 17.67 9.95 45.15
N LEU A 179 17.72 11.16 44.58
CA LEU A 179 18.48 12.28 45.13
C LEU A 179 17.92 12.72 46.49
N LYS A 180 16.61 12.97 46.60
CA LYS A 180 15.97 13.35 47.87
C LYS A 180 16.19 12.30 48.97
N GLU A 181 16.04 11.01 48.65
CA GLU A 181 16.32 9.96 49.63
C GLU A 181 17.82 9.89 50.01
N ALA A 182 18.74 10.26 49.11
CA ALA A 182 20.17 10.34 49.42
C ALA A 182 20.48 11.54 50.32
N ASP A 183 19.91 12.71 50.01
CA ASP A 183 20.02 13.94 50.81
C ASP A 183 19.44 13.74 52.22
N GLU A 184 18.30 13.05 52.34
CA GLU A 184 17.69 12.67 53.62
C GLU A 184 18.59 11.71 54.41
N ARG A 185 19.16 10.68 53.77
CA ARG A 185 20.12 9.76 54.40
C ARG A 185 21.38 10.50 54.87
N GLU A 186 21.92 11.42 54.06
CA GLU A 186 23.07 12.23 54.43
C GLU A 186 22.75 13.14 55.61
N SER A 187 21.61 13.84 55.59
CA SER A 187 21.15 14.66 56.71
C SER A 187 21.02 13.86 58.01
N MET A 188 20.44 12.65 57.96
CA MET A 188 20.34 11.77 59.14
C MET A 188 21.71 11.30 59.66
N LEU A 189 22.66 11.01 58.77
CA LEU A 189 24.04 10.66 59.15
C LEU A 189 24.80 11.84 59.74
N VAL A 190 24.62 13.06 59.20
CA VAL A 190 25.20 14.29 59.74
C VAL A 190 24.66 14.56 61.15
N GLN A 191 23.34 14.45 61.36
CA GLN A 191 22.73 14.60 62.68
C GLN A 191 23.26 13.56 63.68
N ALA A 192 23.34 12.28 63.29
CA ALA A 192 23.92 11.23 64.14
C ALA A 192 25.40 11.48 64.47
N LEU A 193 26.20 12.00 63.52
CA LEU A 193 27.59 12.40 63.77
C LEU A 193 27.70 13.59 64.73
N GLU A 194 26.79 14.56 64.64
CA GLU A 194 26.72 15.69 65.58
C GLU A 194 26.29 15.24 66.98
N GLU A 195 25.31 14.35 67.10
CA GLU A 195 24.92 13.74 68.38
C GLU A 195 26.08 12.96 69.02
N LEU A 196 26.82 12.16 68.23
CA LEU A 196 28.00 11.44 68.70
C LEU A 196 29.14 12.38 69.13
N ARG A 197 29.37 13.49 68.41
CA ARG A 197 30.31 14.54 68.81
C ARG A 197 29.89 15.24 70.10
N GLN A 198 28.59 15.50 70.28
CA GLN A 198 28.04 16.03 71.53
C GLN A 198 28.13 15.04 72.68
N ALA A 199 27.94 13.74 72.43
CA ALA A 199 28.11 12.70 73.44
C ALA A 199 29.58 12.57 73.88
N LEU A 200 30.52 12.58 72.92
CA LEU A 200 31.96 12.53 73.18
C LEU A 200 32.43 13.74 74.01
N THR A 201 32.07 14.97 73.60
CA THR A 201 32.44 16.18 74.35
C THR A 201 31.86 16.18 75.77
N ARG A 202 30.65 15.62 75.98
CA ARG A 202 30.08 15.41 77.34
C ARG A 202 30.85 14.39 78.16
N THR A 203 31.31 13.27 77.58
CA THR A 203 32.09 12.26 78.33
C THR A 203 33.51 12.75 78.64
N GLU A 204 34.14 13.49 77.73
CA GLU A 204 35.41 14.19 77.95
C GLU A 204 35.30 15.18 79.12
N GLN A 205 34.29 16.05 79.13
CA GLN A 205 34.04 16.99 80.24
C GLN A 205 33.81 16.26 81.57
N GLN A 206 33.08 15.14 81.57
CA GLN A 206 32.90 14.31 82.77
C GLN A 206 34.19 13.65 83.24
N ALA A 207 35.09 13.27 82.33
CA ALA A 207 36.39 12.70 82.67
C ALA A 207 37.30 13.77 83.29
N VAL A 208 37.39 14.96 82.67
CA VAL A 208 38.15 16.11 83.21
C VAL A 208 37.63 16.51 84.59
N ALA A 209 36.32 16.61 84.78
CA ALA A 209 35.73 16.95 86.09
C ALA A 209 36.08 15.92 87.18
N LYS A 210 36.07 14.61 86.84
CA LYS A 210 36.50 13.55 87.77
C LYS A 210 38.00 13.65 88.07
N GLU A 211 38.83 13.94 87.07
CA GLU A 211 40.26 14.11 87.27
C GLU A 211 40.57 15.31 88.19
N GLU A 212 39.90 16.45 87.99
CA GLU A 212 40.02 17.59 88.89
C GLU A 212 39.59 17.26 90.33
N MET A 213 38.51 16.50 90.52
CA MET A 213 38.08 16.05 91.85
C MET A 213 39.15 15.17 92.52
N LEU A 214 39.67 14.18 91.79
CA LEU A 214 40.75 13.32 92.31
C LEU A 214 42.03 14.11 92.62
N ARG A 215 42.39 15.12 91.81
CA ARG A 215 43.51 16.02 92.08
C ARG A 215 43.27 16.82 93.37
N ARG A 216 42.06 17.36 93.60
CA ARG A 216 41.69 18.05 94.85
C ARG A 216 41.75 17.11 96.07
N ASP A 217 41.27 15.87 95.93
CA ASP A 217 41.31 14.87 97.00
C ASP A 217 42.76 14.49 97.35
N ILE A 218 43.64 14.34 96.35
CA ILE A 218 45.07 14.13 96.54
C ILE A 218 45.70 15.32 97.29
N ASP A 219 45.43 16.55 96.87
CA ASP A 219 45.93 17.76 97.55
C ASP A 219 45.44 17.85 98.99
N GLU A 220 44.18 17.48 99.28
CA GLU A 220 43.66 17.47 100.64
C GLU A 220 44.29 16.36 101.48
N ILE A 221 44.46 15.16 100.95
CA ILE A 221 45.14 14.05 101.62
C ILE A 221 46.60 14.42 101.92
N GLN A 222 47.31 15.06 100.99
CA GLN A 222 48.68 15.55 101.21
C GLN A 222 48.72 16.60 102.33
N LYS A 223 47.80 17.57 102.35
CA LYS A 223 47.70 18.56 103.44
C LYS A 223 47.37 17.92 104.79
N ARG A 224 46.45 16.94 104.82
CA ARG A 224 46.12 16.17 106.03
C ARG A 224 47.30 15.32 106.51
N TYR A 225 48.07 14.73 105.60
CA TYR A 225 49.30 14.00 105.90
C TYR A 225 50.34 14.91 106.54
N GLN A 226 50.66 16.06 105.92
CA GLN A 226 51.58 17.06 106.46
C GLN A 226 51.14 17.57 107.84
N ALA A 227 49.85 17.88 108.00
CA ALA A 227 49.29 18.28 109.29
C ALA A 227 49.33 17.16 110.34
N SER A 228 49.24 15.89 109.92
CA SER A 228 49.37 14.75 110.82
C SER A 228 50.82 14.52 111.26
N GLU A 229 51.82 14.67 110.37
CA GLU A 229 53.23 14.60 110.76
C GLU A 229 53.60 15.72 111.75
N LEU A 230 53.15 16.96 111.50
CA LEU A 230 53.32 18.06 112.46
C LEU A 230 52.71 17.70 113.83
N ARG A 231 51.50 17.14 113.86
CA ARG A 231 50.86 16.69 115.10
C ARG A 231 51.54 15.49 115.74
N TYR A 232 52.14 14.56 114.99
CA TYR A 232 52.93 13.47 115.57
C TYR A 232 54.20 14.00 116.22
N ASN A 233 54.88 14.96 115.56
CA ASN A 233 56.04 15.66 116.12
C ASN A 233 55.66 16.43 117.40
N GLU A 234 54.49 17.08 117.44
CA GLU A 234 53.95 17.73 118.65
C GLU A 234 53.54 16.72 119.74
N LEU A 235 52.89 15.62 119.40
CA LEU A 235 52.40 14.61 120.34
C LEU A 235 53.55 13.88 121.06
N VAL A 236 54.67 13.67 120.38
CA VAL A 236 55.93 13.19 120.98
C VAL A 236 56.40 14.12 122.12
N THR A 237 56.03 15.40 122.11
CA THR A 237 56.37 16.37 123.17
C THR A 237 55.30 16.51 124.28
N GLN A 238 54.08 15.99 124.10
CA GLN A 238 52.92 16.24 124.99
C GLN A 238 52.40 15.01 125.75
N VAL A 239 53.21 13.95 125.86
CA VAL A 239 52.88 12.70 126.59
C VAL A 239 52.35 12.88 128.03
N PRO A 240 52.67 13.95 128.82
CA PRO A 240 52.13 14.11 130.18
C PRO A 240 50.61 14.38 130.32
N ASP A 241 49.91 14.89 129.30
CA ASP A 241 48.57 15.50 129.46
C ASP A 241 47.36 14.54 129.25
N SER A 242 47.53 13.26 129.57
CA SER A 242 46.76 12.14 128.99
C SER A 242 45.29 11.93 129.44
N THR A 243 44.71 12.73 130.35
CA THR A 243 43.34 12.50 130.87
C THR A 243 42.23 13.43 130.36
N ARG A 244 42.55 14.62 129.85
CA ARG A 244 41.59 15.47 129.11
C ARG A 244 41.27 15.01 127.66
N PRO A 245 42.16 14.31 126.93
CA PRO A 245 41.86 13.85 125.57
C PRO A 245 40.67 12.90 125.46
N LEU A 246 40.44 12.03 126.45
CA LEU A 246 39.46 10.94 126.37
C LEU A 246 38.00 11.42 126.23
N LEU A 247 37.59 12.45 126.97
CA LEU A 247 36.24 13.02 126.82
C LEU A 247 36.07 13.74 125.47
N ARG A 248 37.08 14.51 125.07
CA ARG A 248 37.15 15.18 123.77
C ARG A 248 37.15 14.17 122.60
N GLN A 249 37.72 12.98 122.82
CA GLN A 249 37.71 11.88 121.87
C GLN A 249 36.32 11.25 121.74
N ILE A 250 35.57 11.10 122.83
CA ILE A 250 34.17 10.61 122.77
C ILE A 250 33.28 11.60 122.01
N GLU A 251 33.37 12.89 122.32
CA GLU A 251 32.64 13.95 121.60
C GLU A 251 33.01 13.98 120.11
N ALA A 252 34.31 13.92 119.78
CA ALA A 252 34.77 13.85 118.39
C ALA A 252 34.36 12.54 117.68
N MET A 253 34.25 11.41 118.40
CA MET A 253 33.74 10.16 117.84
C MET A 253 32.24 10.23 117.57
N GLN A 254 31.46 10.88 118.43
CA GLN A 254 30.03 11.12 118.21
C GLN A 254 29.79 12.10 117.06
N GLU A 255 30.55 13.21 117.00
CA GLU A 255 30.43 14.18 115.91
C GLU A 255 30.88 13.59 114.56
N THR A 256 31.95 12.79 114.53
CA THR A 256 32.35 12.08 113.30
C THR A 256 31.38 10.95 112.93
N ALA A 257 30.66 10.33 113.87
CA ALA A 257 29.56 9.42 113.56
C ALA A 257 28.37 10.18 112.93
N ALA A 258 27.92 11.27 113.55
CA ALA A 258 26.83 12.10 113.01
C ALA A 258 27.13 12.63 111.60
N ARG A 259 28.34 13.16 111.38
CA ARG A 259 28.79 13.62 110.04
C ARG A 259 28.85 12.47 109.02
N ARG A 260 29.24 11.26 109.44
CA ARG A 260 29.19 10.07 108.56
C ARG A 260 27.75 9.70 108.21
N GLU A 261 26.83 9.69 109.17
CA GLU A 261 25.41 9.43 108.89
C GLU A 261 24.81 10.47 107.96
N GLU A 262 25.10 11.76 108.14
CA GLU A 262 24.62 12.81 107.25
C GLU A 262 25.20 12.69 105.84
N ALA A 263 26.46 12.30 105.70
CA ALA A 263 27.07 11.96 104.42
C ALA A 263 26.39 10.73 103.78
N TRP A 264 26.11 9.67 104.55
CA TRP A 264 25.38 8.49 104.07
C TRP A 264 23.95 8.84 103.63
N ARG A 265 23.20 9.61 104.44
CA ARG A 265 21.87 10.15 104.07
C ARG A 265 21.96 11.07 102.85
N GLY A 266 23.09 11.73 102.62
CA GLY A 266 23.38 12.52 101.40
C GLY A 266 23.57 11.65 100.16
N VAL A 267 24.40 10.60 100.28
CA VAL A 267 24.62 9.59 99.23
C VAL A 267 23.32 8.86 98.91
N GLU A 268 22.54 8.44 99.92
CA GLU A 268 21.25 7.79 99.76
C GLU A 268 20.24 8.68 99.01
N ARG A 269 20.12 9.96 99.38
CA ARG A 269 19.29 10.92 98.63
C ARG A 269 19.76 11.11 97.19
N ALA A 270 21.06 11.18 96.95
CA ALA A 270 21.61 11.30 95.61
C ALA A 270 21.37 10.04 94.76
N LEU A 271 21.50 8.84 95.35
CA LEU A 271 21.18 7.57 94.71
C LEU A 271 19.68 7.45 94.42
N ASN A 272 18.81 7.80 95.37
CA ASN A 272 17.35 7.77 95.18
C ASN A 272 16.90 8.77 94.11
N SER A 273 17.45 9.99 94.07
CA SER A 273 17.21 10.95 92.98
C SER A 273 17.64 10.39 91.62
N ARG A 274 18.80 9.72 91.57
CA ARG A 274 19.35 9.14 90.34
C ARG A 274 18.57 7.90 89.87
N ILE A 275 17.98 7.14 90.80
CA ILE A 275 17.04 6.05 90.52
C ILE A 275 15.75 6.64 89.93
N GLN A 276 15.14 7.65 90.58
CA GLN A 276 13.93 8.31 90.07
C GLN A 276 14.14 8.94 88.68
N GLU A 277 15.29 9.56 88.43
CA GLU A 277 15.66 10.05 87.09
C GLU A 277 15.81 8.91 86.07
N ALA A 278 16.35 7.76 86.45
CA ALA A 278 16.49 6.60 85.58
C ALA A 278 15.13 5.96 85.28
N GLU A 279 14.26 5.83 86.28
CA GLU A 279 12.87 5.37 86.16
C GLU A 279 12.04 6.29 85.26
N ALA A 280 12.13 7.62 85.45
CA ALA A 280 11.47 8.58 84.59
C ALA A 280 11.96 8.51 83.14
N ARG A 281 13.29 8.39 82.93
CA ARG A 281 13.85 8.19 81.57
C ARG A 281 13.35 6.89 80.95
N ALA A 282 13.33 5.79 81.70
CA ALA A 282 12.82 4.49 81.25
C ALA A 282 11.33 4.58 80.86
N ALA A 283 10.49 5.21 81.69
CA ALA A 283 9.07 5.43 81.36
C ALA A 283 8.88 6.20 80.05
N THR A 284 9.64 7.29 79.82
CA THR A 284 9.57 8.00 78.52
C THR A 284 10.13 7.19 77.36
N ALA A 285 11.03 6.22 77.59
CA ALA A 285 11.54 5.34 76.54
C ALA A 285 10.48 4.28 76.17
N GLU A 286 9.84 3.66 77.16
CA GLU A 286 8.71 2.75 76.93
C GLU A 286 7.55 3.43 76.20
N GLU A 287 7.22 4.68 76.54
CA GLU A 287 6.11 5.38 75.88
C GLU A 287 6.44 5.72 74.42
N ARG A 288 7.70 6.08 74.12
CA ARG A 288 8.18 6.18 72.73
C ARG A 288 8.10 4.82 72.01
N GLU A 289 8.57 3.75 72.63
CA GLU A 289 8.51 2.40 72.06
C GLU A 289 7.06 1.98 71.73
N ARG A 290 6.11 2.26 72.63
CA ARG A 290 4.67 2.03 72.39
C ARG A 290 4.18 2.82 71.17
N THR A 291 4.47 4.12 71.07
CA THR A 291 4.05 4.92 69.89
C THR A 291 4.70 4.45 68.58
N MET A 292 5.95 4.01 68.61
CA MET A 292 6.62 3.44 67.42
C MET A 292 6.04 2.07 67.05
N SER A 293 5.69 1.25 68.04
CA SER A 293 5.01 -0.03 67.84
C SER A 293 3.60 0.15 67.25
N GLU A 294 2.86 1.17 67.72
CA GLU A 294 1.58 1.57 67.12
C GLU A 294 1.75 2.01 65.66
N GLN A 295 2.71 2.88 65.35
CA GLN A 295 3.02 3.30 63.97
C GLN A 295 3.45 2.13 63.08
N LEU A 296 4.22 1.19 63.61
CA LEU A 296 4.61 -0.04 62.92
C LEU A 296 3.37 -0.91 62.63
N SER A 297 2.48 -1.09 63.60
CA SER A 297 1.23 -1.86 63.43
C SER A 297 0.29 -1.24 62.40
N GLN A 298 0.19 0.10 62.37
CA GLN A 298 -0.55 0.85 61.34
C GLN A 298 0.09 0.66 59.96
N SER A 299 1.41 0.75 59.87
CA SER A 299 2.14 0.54 58.62
C SER A 299 1.97 -0.89 58.09
N LEU A 300 2.07 -1.90 58.97
CA LEU A 300 1.84 -3.31 58.62
C LEU A 300 0.40 -3.56 58.17
N SER A 301 -0.61 -2.99 58.83
CA SER A 301 -2.01 -3.09 58.36
C SER A 301 -2.25 -2.38 57.03
N ARG A 302 -1.56 -1.27 56.74
CA ARG A 302 -1.58 -0.65 55.41
C ARG A 302 -0.92 -1.53 54.36
N ILE A 303 0.18 -2.21 54.69
CA ILE A 303 0.83 -3.18 53.81
C ILE A 303 -0.12 -4.34 53.48
N THR A 304 -0.77 -4.97 54.47
CA THR A 304 -1.70 -6.09 54.19
C THR A 304 -2.94 -5.67 53.38
N VAL A 305 -3.42 -4.42 53.54
CA VAL A 305 -4.47 -3.86 52.66
C VAL A 305 -3.97 -3.65 51.24
N LEU A 306 -2.72 -3.19 51.04
CA LEU A 306 -2.15 -3.04 49.69
C LEU A 306 -1.83 -4.41 49.05
N GLU A 307 -1.36 -5.39 49.82
CA GLU A 307 -1.15 -6.76 49.37
C GLU A 307 -2.46 -7.43 48.92
N THR A 308 -3.56 -7.24 49.67
CA THR A 308 -4.88 -7.76 49.27
C THR A 308 -5.44 -7.03 48.04
N GLN A 309 -5.20 -5.72 47.88
CA GLN A 309 -5.51 -5.02 46.61
C GLN A 309 -4.69 -5.56 45.44
N ILE A 310 -3.40 -5.83 45.62
CA ILE A 310 -2.53 -6.41 44.59
C ILE A 310 -3.00 -7.82 44.22
N THR A 311 -3.43 -8.66 45.17
CA THR A 311 -3.97 -9.99 44.83
C THR A 311 -5.32 -9.92 44.12
N CYS A 312 -6.23 -9.01 44.50
CA CYS A 312 -7.46 -8.74 43.76
C CYS A 312 -7.18 -8.28 42.32
N LEU A 313 -6.35 -7.26 42.11
CA LEU A 313 -5.99 -6.78 40.77
C LEU A 313 -5.30 -7.87 39.93
N ARG A 314 -4.47 -8.72 40.55
CA ARG A 314 -3.89 -9.90 39.87
C ARG A 314 -4.96 -10.91 39.46
N THR A 315 -5.95 -11.22 40.30
CA THR A 315 -7.02 -12.16 39.92
C THR A 315 -7.88 -11.58 38.80
N GLU A 316 -8.28 -10.31 38.89
CA GLU A 316 -8.98 -9.59 37.81
C GLU A 316 -8.20 -9.63 36.49
N HIS A 317 -6.90 -9.32 36.52
CA HIS A 317 -6.03 -9.40 35.35
C HIS A 317 -5.97 -10.83 34.76
N THR A 318 -5.90 -11.88 35.60
CA THR A 318 -5.96 -13.26 35.09
C THR A 318 -7.33 -13.64 34.51
N GLN A 319 -8.43 -13.10 35.06
CA GLN A 319 -9.78 -13.33 34.54
C GLN A 319 -9.97 -12.64 33.18
N LEU A 320 -9.55 -11.37 33.06
CA LEU A 320 -9.59 -10.61 31.81
C LEU A 320 -8.71 -11.24 30.71
N ASN A 321 -7.52 -11.75 31.06
CA ASN A 321 -6.70 -12.48 30.09
C ASN A 321 -7.37 -13.80 29.66
N ARG A 322 -8.03 -14.52 30.56
CA ARG A 322 -8.79 -15.74 30.21
C ARG A 322 -10.00 -15.44 29.32
N SER A 323 -10.69 -14.30 29.49
CA SER A 323 -11.77 -13.91 28.58
C SER A 323 -11.22 -13.45 27.22
N LEU A 324 -10.15 -12.65 27.21
CA LEU A 324 -9.46 -12.25 25.97
C LEU A 324 -8.99 -13.46 25.16
N GLU A 325 -8.40 -14.46 25.81
CA GLU A 325 -7.92 -15.66 25.12
C GLU A 325 -9.07 -16.54 24.60
N LYS A 326 -10.19 -16.61 25.32
CA LYS A 326 -11.42 -17.25 24.80
C LYS A 326 -11.99 -16.54 23.57
N GLU A 327 -12.00 -15.21 23.55
CA GLU A 327 -12.45 -14.45 22.37
C GLU A 327 -11.46 -14.57 21.20
N ARG A 328 -10.15 -14.69 21.47
CA ARG A 328 -9.15 -15.02 20.45
C ARG A 328 -9.34 -16.41 19.86
N GLN A 329 -9.64 -17.41 20.70
CA GLN A 329 -9.95 -18.78 20.26
C GLN A 329 -11.21 -18.80 19.39
N ARG A 330 -12.31 -18.19 19.85
CA ARG A 330 -13.55 -18.00 19.05
C ARG A 330 -13.29 -17.29 17.72
N ALA A 331 -12.46 -16.25 17.72
CA ALA A 331 -12.08 -15.54 16.50
C ALA A 331 -11.14 -16.37 15.59
N ALA A 332 -10.46 -17.39 16.10
CA ALA A 332 -9.69 -18.34 15.29
C ALA A 332 -10.61 -19.44 14.71
N GLU A 333 -11.52 -19.97 15.52
CA GLU A 333 -12.57 -20.92 15.11
C GLU A 333 -13.44 -20.32 13.99
N ASN A 334 -14.02 -19.14 14.20
CA ASN A 334 -14.82 -18.42 13.17
C ASN A 334 -14.03 -18.15 11.88
N ARG A 335 -12.70 -17.96 11.95
CA ARG A 335 -11.85 -17.81 10.76
C ARG A 335 -11.65 -19.14 10.03
N GLN A 336 -11.50 -20.25 10.76
CA GLN A 336 -11.42 -21.59 10.17
C GLN A 336 -12.75 -21.97 9.52
N GLU A 337 -13.88 -21.75 10.19
CA GLU A 337 -15.22 -21.94 9.62
C GLU A 337 -15.42 -21.11 8.34
N TYR A 338 -15.01 -19.84 8.33
CA TYR A 338 -15.05 -19.00 7.13
C TYR A 338 -14.19 -19.55 5.98
N LEU A 339 -13.00 -20.09 6.28
CA LEU A 339 -12.14 -20.70 5.26
C LEU A 339 -12.78 -21.97 4.68
N ILE A 340 -13.30 -22.86 5.54
CA ILE A 340 -14.02 -24.07 5.10
C ILE A 340 -15.23 -23.69 4.24
N ALA A 341 -16.07 -22.76 4.68
CA ALA A 341 -17.24 -22.30 3.92
C ALA A 341 -16.84 -21.66 2.57
N LYS A 342 -15.68 -21.00 2.50
CA LYS A 342 -15.14 -20.44 1.25
C LYS A 342 -14.63 -21.53 0.30
N GLU A 343 -13.97 -22.56 0.83
CA GLU A 343 -13.55 -23.73 0.05
C GLU A 343 -14.78 -24.50 -0.47
N GLU A 344 -15.77 -24.75 0.37
CA GLU A 344 -17.06 -25.36 -0.03
C GLU A 344 -17.74 -24.54 -1.13
N ALA A 345 -17.85 -23.21 -0.98
CA ALA A 345 -18.39 -22.34 -2.01
C ALA A 345 -17.64 -22.45 -3.34
N ALA A 346 -16.30 -22.50 -3.31
CA ALA A 346 -15.50 -22.69 -4.52
C ALA A 346 -15.72 -24.08 -5.16
N THR A 347 -15.90 -25.15 -4.38
CA THR A 347 -16.24 -26.47 -4.95
C THR A 347 -17.64 -26.48 -5.58
N LEU A 348 -18.60 -25.74 -5.00
CA LEU A 348 -19.94 -25.59 -5.55
C LEU A 348 -19.94 -24.74 -6.83
N GLU A 349 -19.10 -23.69 -6.90
CA GLU A 349 -18.89 -22.89 -8.10
C GLU A 349 -18.28 -23.73 -9.24
N VAL A 350 -17.24 -24.53 -8.96
CA VAL A 350 -16.68 -25.48 -9.93
C VAL A 350 -17.72 -26.47 -10.42
N ARG A 351 -18.56 -27.01 -9.52
CA ARG A 351 -19.66 -27.92 -9.89
C ARG A 351 -20.76 -27.22 -10.71
N ALA A 352 -21.06 -25.96 -10.42
CA ALA A 352 -22.02 -25.17 -11.20
C ALA A 352 -21.49 -24.93 -12.62
N ASN A 353 -20.21 -24.56 -12.76
CA ASN A 353 -19.54 -24.40 -14.06
C ASN A 353 -19.55 -25.69 -14.88
N GLN A 354 -19.28 -26.84 -14.26
CA GLN A 354 -19.39 -28.16 -14.90
C GLN A 354 -20.81 -28.42 -15.45
N LEU A 355 -21.85 -28.17 -14.64
CA LEU A 355 -23.25 -28.32 -15.06
C LEU A 355 -23.65 -27.31 -16.15
N GLU A 356 -23.11 -26.09 -16.13
CA GLU A 356 -23.30 -25.13 -17.22
C GLU A 356 -22.68 -25.60 -18.53
N ASP A 357 -21.49 -26.20 -18.49
CA ASP A 357 -20.82 -26.73 -19.67
C ASP A 357 -21.52 -27.99 -20.22
N GLU A 358 -21.99 -28.89 -19.35
CA GLU A 358 -22.89 -29.99 -19.74
C GLU A 358 -24.18 -29.45 -20.41
N LEU A 359 -24.78 -28.39 -19.88
CA LEU A 359 -25.94 -27.73 -20.50
C LEU A 359 -25.60 -27.06 -21.84
N LYS A 360 -24.39 -26.50 -22.02
CA LYS A 360 -23.93 -25.95 -23.31
C LYS A 360 -23.73 -27.09 -24.32
N GLU A 361 -23.13 -28.21 -23.91
CA GLU A 361 -22.99 -29.40 -24.75
C GLU A 361 -24.34 -29.97 -25.18
N LEU A 362 -25.28 -30.15 -24.25
CA LEU A 362 -26.62 -30.66 -24.55
C LEU A 362 -27.39 -29.70 -25.48
N LYS A 363 -27.28 -28.38 -25.27
CA LYS A 363 -27.84 -27.38 -26.19
C LYS A 363 -27.20 -27.45 -27.57
N ASN A 364 -25.90 -27.72 -27.68
CA ASN A 364 -25.21 -27.85 -28.96
C ASN A 364 -25.56 -29.17 -29.68
N LYS A 365 -25.64 -30.30 -28.95
CA LYS A 365 -26.15 -31.59 -29.46
C LYS A 365 -27.57 -31.41 -30.01
N HIS A 366 -28.45 -30.76 -29.25
CA HIS A 366 -29.82 -30.52 -29.70
C HIS A 366 -29.93 -29.55 -30.90
N LYS A 367 -29.04 -28.56 -31.02
CA LYS A 367 -28.94 -27.74 -32.24
C LYS A 367 -28.54 -28.57 -33.45
N LEU A 368 -27.55 -29.44 -33.31
CA LEU A 368 -27.11 -30.34 -34.38
C LEU A 368 -28.23 -31.32 -34.78
N GLU A 369 -28.95 -31.90 -33.81
CA GLU A 369 -30.15 -32.71 -34.06
C GLU A 369 -31.22 -31.93 -34.84
N ILE A 370 -31.48 -30.67 -34.48
CA ILE A 370 -32.42 -29.80 -35.22
C ILE A 370 -31.89 -29.50 -36.64
N GLU A 371 -30.61 -29.24 -36.82
CA GLU A 371 -29.99 -28.99 -38.13
C GLU A 371 -30.03 -30.25 -39.02
N GLU A 372 -29.80 -31.44 -38.44
CA GLU A 372 -29.95 -32.74 -39.10
C GLU A 372 -31.42 -33.03 -39.45
N GLU A 373 -32.37 -32.76 -38.55
CA GLU A 373 -33.80 -32.85 -38.85
C GLU A 373 -34.23 -31.91 -39.97
N ILE A 374 -33.72 -30.67 -39.98
CA ILE A 374 -33.98 -29.70 -41.05
C ILE A 374 -33.37 -30.18 -42.36
N ALA A 375 -32.14 -30.68 -42.36
CA ALA A 375 -31.49 -31.25 -43.55
C ALA A 375 -32.25 -32.48 -44.07
N HIS A 376 -32.72 -33.36 -43.18
CA HIS A 376 -33.56 -34.51 -43.52
C HIS A 376 -34.89 -34.07 -44.12
N ARG A 377 -35.58 -33.08 -43.53
CA ARG A 377 -36.81 -32.51 -44.10
C ARG A 377 -36.57 -31.92 -45.48
N GLN A 378 -35.47 -31.19 -45.69
CA GLN A 378 -35.09 -30.66 -47.02
C GLN A 378 -34.76 -31.74 -48.05
N LEU A 379 -34.21 -32.89 -47.63
CA LEU A 379 -33.99 -34.05 -48.51
C LEU A 379 -35.33 -34.69 -48.90
N VAL A 380 -36.22 -34.90 -47.93
CA VAL A 380 -37.58 -35.41 -48.18
C VAL A 380 -38.40 -34.45 -49.04
N GLU A 381 -38.26 -33.13 -48.86
CA GLU A 381 -38.89 -32.13 -49.75
C GLU A 381 -38.36 -32.24 -51.19
N LYS A 382 -37.05 -32.38 -51.40
CA LYS A 382 -36.47 -32.60 -52.73
C LYS A 382 -36.91 -33.93 -53.36
N GLU A 383 -37.13 -34.97 -52.56
CA GLU A 383 -37.67 -36.25 -53.02
C GLU A 383 -39.16 -36.13 -53.37
N LEU A 384 -39.95 -35.44 -52.55
CA LEU A 384 -41.35 -35.09 -52.86
C LEU A 384 -41.47 -34.17 -54.07
N GLU A 385 -40.52 -33.27 -54.33
CA GLU A 385 -40.47 -32.46 -55.54
C GLU A 385 -40.16 -33.33 -56.77
N ARG A 386 -39.21 -34.27 -56.68
CA ARG A 386 -38.97 -35.26 -57.73
C ARG A 386 -40.22 -36.11 -57.98
N GLU A 387 -40.85 -36.64 -56.93
CA GLU A 387 -42.12 -37.35 -57.04
C GLU A 387 -43.26 -36.49 -57.58
N ARG A 388 -43.30 -35.19 -57.28
CA ARG A 388 -44.27 -34.25 -57.89
C ARG A 388 -43.97 -34.04 -59.36
N THR A 389 -42.72 -33.93 -59.80
CA THR A 389 -42.39 -33.83 -61.23
C THR A 389 -42.73 -35.11 -61.98
N THR A 390 -42.39 -36.29 -61.43
CA THR A 390 -42.77 -37.57 -62.05
C THR A 390 -44.28 -37.80 -61.98
N ARG A 391 -44.98 -37.37 -60.91
CA ARG A 391 -46.45 -37.34 -60.87
C ARG A 391 -47.04 -36.39 -61.89
N ILE A 392 -46.50 -35.20 -62.09
CA ILE A 392 -46.98 -34.23 -63.10
C ILE A 392 -46.78 -34.79 -64.50
N ASP A 393 -45.70 -35.52 -64.76
CA ASP A 393 -45.48 -36.17 -66.06
C ASP A 393 -46.35 -37.44 -66.24
N LEU A 394 -46.60 -38.19 -65.16
CA LEU A 394 -47.61 -39.24 -65.11
C LEU A 394 -49.05 -38.68 -65.21
N GLU A 395 -49.31 -37.47 -64.75
CA GLU A 395 -50.59 -36.76 -64.80
C GLU A 395 -50.82 -36.15 -66.18
N LYS A 396 -49.77 -35.70 -66.88
CA LYS A 396 -49.83 -35.40 -68.32
C LYS A 396 -50.06 -36.66 -69.15
N ALA A 397 -49.56 -37.82 -68.71
CA ALA A 397 -49.82 -39.11 -69.34
C ALA A 397 -51.24 -39.65 -69.02
N SER A 398 -51.73 -39.50 -67.79
CA SER A 398 -53.05 -39.97 -67.34
C SER A 398 -54.19 -38.97 -67.60
N SER A 399 -53.90 -37.70 -67.88
CA SER A 399 -54.86 -36.75 -68.46
C SER A 399 -55.31 -37.15 -69.89
N ARG A 400 -54.71 -38.19 -70.48
CA ARG A 400 -55.20 -38.88 -71.68
C ARG A 400 -55.97 -40.18 -71.39
N GLN A 401 -56.08 -40.61 -70.13
CA GLN A 401 -56.76 -41.84 -69.70
C GLN A 401 -57.56 -41.64 -68.38
N ALA A 402 -58.83 -41.23 -68.55
CA ALA A 402 -59.89 -41.18 -67.53
C ALA A 402 -59.70 -40.14 -66.39
N ALA A 403 -60.68 -39.35 -65.95
CA ALA A 403 -62.13 -39.35 -66.19
C ALA A 403 -62.89 -40.64 -65.77
N MET A 404 -62.75 -41.09 -64.52
CA MET A 404 -63.77 -41.90 -63.81
C MET A 404 -63.49 -42.06 -62.30
N ALA A 405 -64.56 -41.95 -61.47
CA ALA A 405 -64.76 -42.37 -60.06
C ALA A 405 -63.65 -42.09 -58.99
N ALA A 406 -63.85 -41.43 -57.83
CA ALA A 406 -64.97 -41.23 -56.88
C ALA A 406 -65.14 -42.28 -55.75
N ASN A 407 -64.71 -41.85 -54.54
CA ASN A 407 -65.26 -42.08 -53.19
C ASN A 407 -65.13 -43.42 -52.38
N GLN A 408 -64.60 -43.23 -51.16
CA GLN A 408 -65.07 -43.72 -49.83
C GLN A 408 -64.72 -45.12 -49.23
N ASN A 409 -64.05 -45.01 -48.06
CA ASN A 409 -64.40 -45.53 -46.72
C ASN A 409 -64.25 -47.01 -46.27
N PHE A 410 -63.63 -47.12 -45.08
CA PHE A 410 -63.90 -48.00 -43.91
C PHE A 410 -63.41 -49.47 -43.83
N SER A 411 -62.36 -49.63 -42.99
CA SER A 411 -62.29 -50.50 -41.79
C SER A 411 -61.96 -52.00 -41.86
N HIS A 412 -61.42 -52.49 -40.72
CA HIS A 412 -61.14 -53.89 -40.33
C HIS A 412 -59.90 -54.55 -41.00
N THR A 413 -59.02 -55.33 -40.34
CA THR A 413 -58.99 -55.98 -39.01
C THR A 413 -57.56 -56.42 -38.62
N ASN A 414 -57.25 -56.50 -37.31
CA ASN A 414 -56.37 -57.50 -36.62
C ASN A 414 -54.87 -57.64 -37.01
N HIS A 415 -53.94 -58.18 -36.20
CA HIS A 415 -53.82 -58.42 -34.75
C HIS A 415 -52.47 -59.15 -34.48
N SER A 416 -51.64 -58.69 -33.52
CA SER A 416 -50.80 -59.57 -32.67
C SER A 416 -49.89 -58.81 -31.67
N TYR A 417 -49.89 -59.26 -30.41
CA TYR A 417 -48.79 -59.38 -29.41
C TYR A 417 -47.65 -58.32 -29.35
N ALA A 418 -47.17 -57.84 -28.19
CA ALA A 418 -47.51 -57.89 -26.75
C ALA A 418 -46.61 -56.84 -26.02
N ASP A 419 -46.62 -56.55 -24.71
CA ASP A 419 -47.37 -57.04 -23.54
C ASP A 419 -47.50 -55.90 -22.47
N ASN A 420 -47.79 -56.24 -21.21
CA ASN A 420 -48.06 -55.35 -20.06
C ASN A 420 -46.79 -55.03 -19.22
N GLY A 421 -46.77 -54.10 -18.25
CA GLY A 421 -47.82 -53.20 -17.73
C GLY A 421 -47.86 -53.11 -16.18
N ASN A 422 -47.17 -52.12 -15.61
CA ASN A 422 -47.63 -51.19 -14.55
C ASN A 422 -48.13 -51.66 -13.14
N PHE A 423 -47.25 -51.61 -12.10
CA PHE A 423 -47.46 -51.19 -10.66
C PHE A 423 -48.56 -51.87 -9.75
N PRO A 424 -48.64 -51.62 -8.41
CA PRO A 424 -47.62 -51.38 -7.35
C PRO A 424 -47.82 -52.15 -5.99
N ALA A 425 -46.84 -51.98 -5.08
CA ALA A 425 -46.98 -51.78 -3.60
C ALA A 425 -46.55 -52.86 -2.55
N LYS A 426 -45.88 -52.33 -1.49
CA LYS A 426 -45.68 -52.79 -0.08
C LYS A 426 -44.63 -53.87 0.30
N LYS A 427 -43.65 -53.38 1.09
CA LYS A 427 -42.95 -53.98 2.26
C LYS A 427 -42.06 -55.22 2.07
N PHE A 428 -40.75 -55.10 2.35
CA PHE A 428 -40.08 -55.57 3.58
C PHE A 428 -38.59 -55.10 3.61
N SER A 429 -37.81 -55.51 4.62
CA SER A 429 -36.74 -54.71 5.25
C SER A 429 -35.28 -55.12 4.98
N SER A 430 -34.35 -54.22 5.35
CA SER A 430 -32.93 -54.45 5.74
C SER A 430 -31.94 -54.85 4.63
N ALA A 431 -30.70 -54.32 4.56
CA ALA A 431 -29.78 -54.04 5.66
C ALA A 431 -28.59 -53.11 5.29
N ARG A 432 -27.90 -52.59 6.33
CA ARG A 432 -26.53 -51.98 6.35
C ARG A 432 -26.37 -50.61 5.65
N ASN A 433 -25.58 -49.65 6.14
CA ASN A 433 -24.71 -49.53 7.34
C ASN A 433 -24.58 -48.03 7.71
N LEU A 434 -24.38 -47.69 9.00
CA LEU A 434 -23.52 -46.60 9.51
C LEU A 434 -23.59 -46.51 11.05
N SER A 435 -22.43 -46.76 11.68
CA SER A 435 -21.85 -46.10 12.88
C SER A 435 -22.77 -45.34 13.86
N SER A 436 -22.88 -45.76 15.12
CA SER A 436 -21.89 -45.58 16.22
C SER A 436 -22.14 -44.32 17.07
N MET A 437 -22.93 -44.49 18.12
CA MET A 437 -22.91 -43.71 19.35
C MET A 437 -23.57 -44.56 20.43
N ASP A 438 -22.87 -44.84 21.52
CA ASP A 438 -23.46 -45.37 22.74
C ASP A 438 -22.59 -45.04 23.96
N GLU A 439 -23.23 -45.04 25.13
CA GLU A 439 -22.63 -45.24 26.46
C GLU A 439 -21.68 -44.16 27.05
N SER A 440 -22.26 -43.14 27.69
CA SER A 440 -21.61 -42.39 28.79
C SER A 440 -22.63 -41.71 29.74
N SER A 441 -23.41 -42.51 30.46
CA SER A 441 -24.31 -42.05 31.54
C SER A 441 -24.17 -42.89 32.81
N PHE A 442 -22.93 -43.06 33.26
CA PHE A 442 -22.57 -43.59 34.57
C PHE A 442 -21.33 -42.82 35.07
N LEU A 443 -21.21 -42.60 36.38
CA LEU A 443 -20.25 -41.70 37.05
C LEU A 443 -20.61 -40.19 37.06
N GLN A 444 -21.70 -39.84 37.75
CA GLN A 444 -21.85 -38.50 38.34
C GLN A 444 -22.36 -38.60 39.79
N ALA A 445 -21.51 -39.13 40.67
CA ALA A 445 -21.77 -39.21 42.12
C ALA A 445 -20.47 -39.43 42.93
N SER A 446 -19.57 -38.43 42.93
CA SER A 446 -18.48 -38.28 43.92
C SER A 446 -17.77 -36.95 43.68
N LEU A 447 -18.17 -35.90 44.41
CA LEU A 447 -17.44 -34.66 44.72
C LEU A 447 -18.47 -33.63 45.25
N ASP A 448 -18.85 -33.75 46.52
CA ASP A 448 -19.49 -32.65 47.28
C ASP A 448 -19.52 -32.98 48.79
N GLN A 449 -18.35 -32.91 49.45
CA GLN A 449 -18.29 -32.97 50.91
C GLN A 449 -17.01 -32.35 51.48
N SER A 450 -16.93 -31.01 51.51
CA SER A 450 -16.14 -30.25 52.50
C SER A 450 -16.31 -28.73 52.34
N ASP A 451 -17.48 -28.21 52.72
CA ASP A 451 -17.63 -26.78 52.97
C ASP A 451 -18.37 -26.53 54.28
N ASN A 452 -17.65 -26.68 55.40
CA ASN A 452 -18.16 -26.33 56.73
C ASN A 452 -17.04 -26.13 57.78
N LEU A 453 -16.12 -25.18 57.54
CA LEU A 453 -15.10 -24.75 58.51
C LEU A 453 -14.96 -23.22 58.59
N TYR A 454 -16.07 -22.54 58.91
CA TYR A 454 -16.05 -21.19 59.48
C TYR A 454 -16.55 -21.20 60.93
N SER A 455 -15.72 -21.73 61.83
CA SER A 455 -15.74 -21.38 63.26
C SER A 455 -14.45 -21.84 63.92
N ASP A 456 -13.37 -21.06 63.77
CA ASP A 456 -12.16 -21.26 64.57
C ASP A 456 -12.00 -20.18 65.65
N ARG A 457 -11.85 -20.68 66.87
CA ARG A 457 -11.18 -20.09 68.05
C ARG A 457 -11.38 -18.61 68.43
N ARG A 458 -11.70 -18.46 69.72
CA ARG A 458 -10.68 -17.95 70.67
C ARG A 458 -10.19 -19.08 71.60
N PRO A 459 -8.93 -19.02 72.07
CA PRO A 459 -8.32 -20.08 72.89
C PRO A 459 -8.41 -19.81 74.41
N SER A 460 -7.81 -20.73 75.18
CA SER A 460 -7.55 -20.71 76.63
C SER A 460 -8.66 -21.27 77.54
N GLY A 461 -8.28 -22.29 78.32
CA GLY A 461 -9.08 -22.96 79.34
C GLY A 461 -8.60 -24.39 79.54
N GLU A 462 -7.88 -24.65 80.64
CA GLU A 462 -7.55 -26.02 81.04
C GLU A 462 -8.83 -26.82 81.29
N VAL A 463 -9.12 -27.80 80.43
CA VAL A 463 -10.25 -28.71 80.65
C VAL A 463 -9.81 -29.78 81.66
N MET A 464 -9.87 -29.42 82.94
CA MET A 464 -9.78 -30.37 84.03
C MET A 464 -11.02 -31.29 83.99
N MET A 465 -10.90 -32.41 83.26
CA MET A 465 -11.96 -33.40 83.11
C MET A 465 -12.42 -33.88 84.49
N SER A 466 -13.70 -33.63 84.81
CA SER A 466 -14.24 -33.87 86.15
C SER A 466 -14.05 -35.32 86.57
N HIS A 467 -13.32 -35.53 87.66
CA HIS A 467 -12.92 -36.84 88.19
C HIS A 467 -14.11 -37.79 88.44
N TYR A 468 -15.30 -37.24 88.67
CA TYR A 468 -16.54 -38.00 88.83
C TYR A 468 -17.07 -38.60 87.53
N TYR A 469 -16.87 -37.94 86.38
CA TYR A 469 -17.36 -38.43 85.08
C TYR A 469 -16.62 -39.71 84.66
N LEU A 470 -15.31 -39.74 84.92
CA LEU A 470 -14.47 -40.93 84.76
C LEU A 470 -15.04 -42.10 85.58
N LYS A 471 -15.31 -41.88 86.88
CA LYS A 471 -15.76 -42.96 87.79
C LYS A 471 -17.15 -43.52 87.47
N SER A 472 -17.96 -42.84 86.65
CA SER A 472 -19.26 -43.31 86.18
C SER A 472 -19.26 -44.05 84.85
N MET A 473 -18.14 -44.08 84.10
CA MET A 473 -18.09 -44.81 82.83
C MET A 473 -17.97 -46.33 83.05
N THR A 474 -18.70 -47.11 82.25
CA THR A 474 -18.57 -48.57 82.26
C THR A 474 -17.25 -49.00 81.59
N PRO A 475 -16.66 -50.17 81.93
CA PRO A 475 -15.40 -50.61 81.34
C PRO A 475 -15.38 -50.65 79.81
N GLY A 476 -16.49 -51.02 79.16
CA GLY A 476 -16.61 -50.99 77.70
C GLY A 476 -16.64 -49.58 77.11
N ALA A 477 -17.16 -48.58 77.83
CA ALA A 477 -17.12 -47.18 77.39
C ALA A 477 -15.71 -46.59 77.51
N PHE A 478 -14.92 -47.02 78.49
CA PHE A 478 -13.49 -46.74 78.56
C PHE A 478 -12.72 -47.35 77.40
N GLU A 479 -12.96 -48.63 77.08
CA GLU A 479 -12.30 -49.30 75.96
C GLU A 479 -12.64 -48.66 74.61
N ALA A 480 -13.89 -48.20 74.44
CA ALA A 480 -14.31 -47.42 73.27
C ALA A 480 -13.65 -46.04 73.20
N ALA A 481 -13.58 -45.31 74.32
CA ALA A 481 -12.91 -44.01 74.38
C ALA A 481 -11.39 -44.10 74.14
N LEU A 482 -10.75 -45.18 74.63
CA LEU A 482 -9.35 -45.48 74.32
C LEU A 482 -9.17 -45.76 72.82
N ARG A 483 -9.97 -46.66 72.22
CA ARG A 483 -9.91 -46.91 70.76
C ARG A 483 -10.17 -45.65 69.92
N GLN A 484 -11.07 -44.76 70.36
CA GLN A 484 -11.27 -43.47 69.71
C GLN A 484 -10.00 -42.62 69.78
N LYS A 485 -9.36 -42.51 70.96
CA LYS A 485 -8.12 -41.74 71.12
C LYS A 485 -6.94 -42.37 70.38
N ASP A 486 -6.85 -43.68 70.31
CA ASP A 486 -5.85 -44.38 69.49
C ASP A 486 -6.07 -44.09 67.98
N GLY A 487 -7.32 -44.02 67.53
CA GLY A 487 -7.69 -43.60 66.17
C GLY A 487 -7.37 -42.13 65.87
N GLU A 488 -7.64 -41.23 66.82
CA GLU A 488 -7.24 -39.82 66.73
C GLU A 488 -5.71 -39.68 66.69
N LEU A 489 -4.97 -40.40 67.55
CA LEU A 489 -3.51 -40.43 67.55
C LEU A 489 -2.95 -40.98 66.24
N ALA A 490 -3.48 -42.08 65.70
CA ALA A 490 -3.09 -42.62 64.40
C ALA A 490 -3.34 -41.61 63.25
N SER A 491 -4.45 -40.86 63.32
CA SER A 491 -4.74 -39.78 62.37
C SER A 491 -3.73 -38.64 62.48
N TYR A 492 -3.40 -38.18 63.69
CA TYR A 492 -2.38 -37.16 63.91
C TYR A 492 -0.98 -37.61 63.49
N ILE A 493 -0.60 -38.87 63.74
CA ILE A 493 0.69 -39.45 63.30
C ILE A 493 0.77 -39.46 61.76
N SER A 494 -0.30 -39.90 61.08
CA SER A 494 -0.36 -39.91 59.61
C SER A 494 -0.27 -38.51 59.01
N ARG A 495 -0.97 -37.52 59.61
CA ARG A 495 -0.90 -36.11 59.20
C ARG A 495 0.47 -35.49 59.48
N LEU A 496 1.10 -35.83 60.60
CA LEU A 496 2.44 -35.34 60.93
C LEU A 496 3.45 -35.88 59.92
N ALA A 497 3.46 -37.19 59.67
CA ALA A 497 4.35 -37.82 58.68
C ALA A 497 4.17 -37.25 57.25
N SER A 498 2.94 -36.93 56.83
CA SER A 498 2.74 -36.29 55.51
C SER A 498 3.24 -34.84 55.48
N THR A 499 3.06 -34.06 56.55
CA THR A 499 3.65 -32.71 56.65
C THR A 499 5.17 -32.72 56.72
N GLU A 500 5.78 -33.73 57.35
CA GLU A 500 7.23 -33.92 57.36
C GLU A 500 7.75 -34.29 55.97
N SER A 501 7.08 -35.21 55.27
CA SER A 501 7.42 -35.56 53.88
C SER A 501 7.34 -34.35 52.93
N ILE A 502 6.33 -33.48 53.08
CA ILE A 502 6.20 -32.24 52.29
C ILE A 502 7.28 -31.22 52.67
N ARG A 503 7.59 -31.07 53.96
CA ARG A 503 8.70 -30.22 54.43
C ARG A 503 10.02 -30.68 53.80
N ASP A 504 10.27 -31.97 53.80
CA ASP A 504 11.53 -32.54 53.32
C ASP A 504 11.65 -32.43 51.79
N SER A 505 10.56 -32.62 51.03
CA SER A 505 10.58 -32.37 49.57
C SER A 505 10.78 -30.89 49.23
N LEU A 506 10.14 -29.97 49.96
CA LEU A 506 10.35 -28.53 49.80
C LEU A 506 11.79 -28.12 50.18
N ALA A 507 12.38 -28.75 51.21
CA ALA A 507 13.77 -28.51 51.58
C ALA A 507 14.73 -28.98 50.46
N GLU A 508 14.47 -30.11 49.81
CA GLU A 508 15.24 -30.52 48.63
C GLU A 508 15.10 -29.54 47.45
N GLU A 509 13.90 -29.03 47.19
CA GLU A 509 13.67 -28.03 46.13
C GLU A 509 14.41 -26.73 46.42
N LEU A 510 14.36 -26.23 47.66
CA LEU A 510 15.15 -25.06 48.09
C LEU A 510 16.65 -25.29 47.90
N VAL A 511 17.18 -26.47 48.23
CA VAL A 511 18.59 -26.81 48.00
C VAL A 511 18.92 -26.89 46.49
N LYS A 512 18.02 -27.42 45.66
CA LYS A 512 18.19 -27.45 44.18
C LYS A 512 18.24 -26.02 43.62
N LEU A 513 17.27 -25.18 43.96
CA LEU A 513 17.19 -23.77 43.53
C LEU A 513 18.37 -22.93 44.04
N THR A 514 18.85 -23.18 45.26
CA THR A 514 20.03 -22.50 45.80
C THR A 514 21.29 -22.84 44.98
N ARG A 515 21.50 -24.13 44.65
CA ARG A 515 22.62 -24.56 43.79
C ARG A 515 22.53 -24.00 42.36
N GLU A 516 21.32 -23.81 41.83
CA GLU A 516 21.13 -23.17 40.52
C GLU A 516 21.42 -21.67 40.58
N SER A 517 20.98 -20.98 41.64
CA SER A 517 21.34 -19.58 41.90
C SER A 517 22.86 -19.39 42.03
N GLU A 518 23.54 -20.27 42.76
CA GLU A 518 25.01 -20.27 42.87
C GLU A 518 25.71 -20.44 41.51
N LYS A 519 25.23 -21.34 40.64
CA LYS A 519 25.76 -21.50 39.27
C LYS A 519 25.56 -20.23 38.44
N PHE A 520 24.37 -19.65 38.44
CA PHE A 520 24.12 -18.41 37.70
C PHE A 520 24.95 -17.24 38.25
N GLN A 521 25.22 -17.20 39.56
CA GLN A 521 26.14 -16.22 40.15
C GLN A 521 27.60 -16.43 39.68
N THR A 522 28.09 -17.68 39.58
CA THR A 522 29.45 -17.93 39.05
C THR A 522 29.56 -17.61 37.55
N GLU A 523 28.54 -17.94 36.75
CA GLU A 523 28.48 -17.55 35.34
C GLU A 523 28.41 -16.02 35.16
N ALA A 524 27.58 -15.33 35.96
CA ALA A 524 27.50 -13.87 35.95
C ALA A 524 28.83 -13.20 36.36
N ALA A 525 29.60 -13.81 37.26
CA ALA A 525 30.93 -13.33 37.64
C ALA A 525 31.99 -13.44 36.52
N LEU A 526 31.77 -14.29 35.50
CA LEU A 526 32.66 -14.41 34.33
C LEU A 526 32.34 -13.38 33.24
N LEU A 527 31.11 -12.88 33.15
CA LEU A 527 30.68 -11.93 32.12
C LEU A 527 31.52 -10.63 32.06
N PRO A 528 31.96 -10.00 33.16
CA PRO A 528 32.83 -8.83 33.11
C PRO A 528 34.18 -9.11 32.43
N GLY A 529 34.74 -10.31 32.60
CA GLY A 529 36.00 -10.72 31.96
C GLY A 529 35.85 -10.79 30.44
N ILE A 530 34.82 -11.50 29.96
CA ILE A 530 34.53 -11.64 28.52
C ILE A 530 34.21 -10.26 27.89
N ARG A 531 33.52 -9.37 28.61
CA ARG A 531 33.28 -7.98 28.16
C ARG A 531 34.60 -7.20 28.04
N ALA A 532 35.50 -7.31 29.02
CA ALA A 532 36.80 -6.65 28.98
C ALA A 532 37.68 -7.16 27.81
N GLU A 533 37.67 -8.47 27.53
CA GLU A 533 38.34 -9.06 26.36
C GLU A 533 37.75 -8.57 25.04
N LEU A 534 36.43 -8.50 24.93
CA LEU A 534 35.73 -8.02 23.75
C LEU A 534 36.00 -6.53 23.49
N ASP A 535 36.02 -5.70 24.53
CA ASP A 535 36.39 -4.29 24.40
C ASP A 535 37.89 -4.10 24.14
N ALA A 536 38.78 -4.98 24.63
CA ALA A 536 40.19 -4.99 24.25
C ALA A 536 40.36 -5.37 22.77
N LEU A 537 39.58 -6.33 22.27
CA LEU A 537 39.58 -6.71 20.85
C LEU A 537 39.05 -5.57 19.96
N ARG A 538 37.96 -4.89 20.37
CA ARG A 538 37.46 -3.68 19.69
C ARG A 538 38.52 -2.58 19.62
N ARG A 539 39.21 -2.27 20.73
CA ARG A 539 40.31 -1.29 20.72
C ARG A 539 41.42 -1.67 19.75
N ARG A 540 41.83 -2.95 19.71
CA ARG A 540 42.82 -3.45 18.74
C ARG A 540 42.33 -3.37 17.29
N HIS A 541 41.05 -3.66 17.05
CA HIS A 541 40.45 -3.56 15.71
C HIS A 541 40.40 -2.10 15.23
N ASN A 542 39.94 -1.18 16.07
CA ASN A 542 39.91 0.25 15.75
C ASN A 542 41.33 0.78 15.47
N ALA A 543 42.30 0.47 16.32
CA ALA A 543 43.71 0.85 16.09
C ALA A 543 44.28 0.24 14.80
N ALA A 544 43.87 -0.99 14.43
CA ALA A 544 44.25 -1.59 13.15
C ALA A 544 43.58 -0.89 11.95
N LEU A 545 42.33 -0.43 12.07
CA LEU A 545 41.66 0.37 11.05
C LEU A 545 42.31 1.75 10.89
N GLU A 546 42.64 2.43 11.99
CA GLU A 546 43.39 3.70 12.00
C GLU A 546 44.75 3.54 11.29
N LEU A 547 45.51 2.50 11.67
CA LEU A 547 46.80 2.19 11.03
C LEU A 547 46.67 1.83 9.55
N MET A 548 45.59 1.18 9.11
CA MET A 548 45.35 0.96 7.67
C MET A 548 45.02 2.27 6.96
N GLY A 549 44.19 3.13 7.57
CA GLY A 549 43.86 4.46 7.03
C GLY A 549 45.13 5.29 6.78
N GLU A 550 46.03 5.36 7.76
CA GLU A 550 47.33 6.03 7.60
C GLU A 550 48.16 5.45 6.42
N ARG A 551 48.18 4.12 6.26
CA ARG A 551 48.94 3.50 5.15
C ARG A 551 48.27 3.71 3.80
N ASP A 552 46.94 3.78 3.75
CA ASP A 552 46.20 4.09 2.53
C ASP A 552 46.41 5.57 2.13
N GLU A 553 46.41 6.50 3.10
CA GLU A 553 46.77 7.91 2.89
C GLU A 553 48.22 8.06 2.36
N GLU A 554 49.21 7.41 2.99
CA GLU A 554 50.60 7.37 2.51
C GLU A 554 50.71 6.79 1.08
N LEU A 555 49.89 5.79 0.74
CA LEU A 555 49.84 5.21 -0.60
C LEU A 555 49.18 6.14 -1.62
N GLU A 556 48.22 6.98 -1.22
CA GLU A 556 47.62 8.00 -2.09
C GLU A 556 48.59 9.16 -2.34
N GLU A 557 49.32 9.63 -1.31
CA GLU A 557 50.39 10.63 -1.47
C GLU A 557 51.47 10.13 -2.45
N LEU A 558 52.01 8.92 -2.24
CA LEU A 558 53.01 8.33 -3.14
C LEU A 558 52.48 8.10 -4.56
N ARG A 559 51.17 7.91 -4.74
CA ARG A 559 50.54 7.83 -6.08
C ARG A 559 50.47 9.20 -6.74
N ALA A 560 50.15 10.25 -5.99
CA ALA A 560 50.16 11.63 -6.47
C ALA A 560 51.58 12.03 -6.90
N ASP A 561 52.60 11.81 -6.06
CA ASP A 561 54.01 12.03 -6.39
C ASP A 561 54.42 11.34 -7.70
N ILE A 562 53.98 10.08 -7.91
CA ILE A 562 54.26 9.33 -9.13
C ILE A 562 53.53 9.91 -10.36
N VAL A 563 52.36 10.52 -10.20
CA VAL A 563 51.65 11.22 -11.28
C VAL A 563 52.38 12.51 -11.62
N ASP A 564 52.70 13.34 -10.62
CA ASP A 564 53.42 14.60 -10.79
C ASP A 564 54.79 14.38 -11.45
N LEU A 565 55.54 13.36 -11.01
CA LEU A 565 56.80 12.96 -11.67
C LEU A 565 56.58 12.55 -13.14
N LYS A 566 55.50 11.83 -13.45
CA LYS A 566 55.19 11.45 -14.86
C LYS A 566 54.80 12.67 -15.69
N GLU A 567 54.11 13.65 -15.13
CA GLU A 567 53.78 14.90 -15.83
C GLU A 567 55.05 15.73 -16.07
N MET A 568 55.90 15.90 -15.05
CA MET A 568 57.22 16.52 -15.20
C MET A 568 58.09 15.81 -16.25
N TYR A 569 58.09 14.48 -16.32
CA TYR A 569 58.80 13.73 -17.37
C TYR A 569 58.15 13.91 -18.75
N ARG A 570 56.83 13.99 -18.87
CA ARG A 570 56.14 14.29 -20.13
C ARG A 570 56.49 15.69 -20.62
N GLU A 571 56.42 16.71 -19.75
CA GLU A 571 56.82 18.08 -20.08
C GLU A 571 58.29 18.14 -20.54
N GLN A 572 59.20 17.43 -19.87
CA GLN A 572 60.59 17.34 -20.31
C GLN A 572 60.72 16.68 -21.70
N VAL A 573 60.01 15.59 -21.96
CA VAL A 573 59.99 14.95 -23.29
C VAL A 573 59.39 15.88 -24.33
N ASP A 574 58.28 16.56 -24.05
CA ASP A 574 57.64 17.51 -24.95
C ASP A 574 58.53 18.72 -25.24
N LEU A 575 59.25 19.24 -24.24
CA LEU A 575 60.26 20.29 -24.43
C LEU A 575 61.42 19.81 -25.33
N LEU A 576 61.87 18.56 -25.15
CA LEU A 576 62.91 17.96 -26.00
C LEU A 576 62.40 17.72 -27.44
N VAL A 577 61.17 17.23 -27.61
CA VAL A 577 60.53 17.03 -28.93
C VAL A 577 60.33 18.38 -29.64
N ASN A 578 59.78 19.38 -28.95
CA ASN A 578 59.66 20.74 -29.46
C ASN A 578 61.02 21.35 -29.82
N ARG A 579 62.07 21.03 -29.06
CA ARG A 579 63.45 21.44 -29.39
C ARG A 579 63.94 20.74 -30.65
N ILE A 580 63.76 19.42 -30.78
CA ILE A 580 64.11 18.67 -31.99
C ILE A 580 63.37 19.23 -33.21
N GLN A 581 62.07 19.50 -33.12
CA GLN A 581 61.29 20.12 -34.20
C GLN A 581 61.86 21.51 -34.59
N LYS A 582 62.23 22.35 -33.61
CA LYS A 582 62.87 23.66 -33.83
C LYS A 582 64.29 23.58 -34.40
N PHE A 583 65.00 22.48 -34.19
CA PHE A 583 66.30 22.17 -34.83
C PHE A 583 66.16 21.32 -36.11
N SER A 584 64.93 20.96 -36.50
CA SER A 584 64.59 20.24 -37.73
C SER A 584 63.93 21.09 -38.84
N PRO A 585 64.16 22.41 -39.02
CA PRO A 585 63.87 23.05 -40.28
C PRO A 585 64.99 22.72 -41.29
N GLN A 586 64.60 22.31 -42.51
CA GLN A 586 65.46 22.01 -43.66
C GLN A 586 66.15 20.63 -43.72
N ALA A 587 65.34 19.57 -43.85
CA ALA A 587 65.63 18.43 -44.74
C ALA A 587 64.31 17.68 -45.07
N GLY A 588 63.74 17.74 -46.26
CA GLY A 588 63.97 18.61 -47.42
C GLY A 588 62.77 18.47 -48.38
N VAL A 589 62.46 19.51 -49.14
CA VAL A 589 61.62 19.40 -50.36
C VAL A 589 62.57 19.27 -51.56
N ASP A 590 62.06 18.80 -52.69
CA ASP A 590 62.77 18.40 -53.92
C ASP A 590 63.43 17.01 -53.79
N ILE A 591 63.31 16.07 -54.73
CA ILE A 591 63.11 16.15 -56.20
C ILE A 591 62.33 14.89 -56.70
N PRO A 592 61.97 14.82 -57.99
CA PRO A 592 60.72 15.26 -58.63
C PRO A 592 59.55 14.26 -58.54
#